data_AF-A0A2R8BM64-F1
#
_entry.id   AF-A0A2R8BM64-F1
#
_cell.length_a   1.000
_cell.length_b   1.000
_cell.length_c   1.000
_cell.angle_alpha   90.00
_cell.angle_beta   90.00
_cell.angle_gamma   90.00
#
_symmetry.space_group_name_H-M   'P 1'
#
loop_
_entity.id
_entity.type
_entity.pdbx_description
1 polymer ?
#
loop_
_entity_poly.entity_id
_entity_poly.type
_entity_poly.pdbx_seq_one_letter_code
_entity_poly.pdbx_strand_id
1 'polypeptide(L)'
;MAAAFRPFEGLDGWMSDGSTRSEKVEFAIERLLETPDGWRPLVRDMVARWPEAPAAELVYVLVSAATEIEATFADGSPSRAAADHAWRLAALLGVDFYAMEAVGLPRTKAADLAGYWLIDPYFRNL
;
A
#
# COMPACT_ATOMS: atom_id res chain seq x y z
N MET A 1 -7.68 30.21 32.03
CA MET A 1 -8.49 29.02 32.34
C MET A 1 -8.36 28.05 31.17
N ALA A 2 -7.51 27.02 31.27
CA ALA A 2 -7.24 26.09 30.18
C ALA A 2 -8.31 24.99 30.17
N ALA A 3 -8.92 24.74 29.01
CA ALA A 3 -9.86 23.64 28.83
C ALA A 3 -9.10 22.31 28.85
N ALA A 4 -9.51 21.40 29.73
CA ALA A 4 -8.99 20.04 29.79
C ALA A 4 -9.41 19.26 28.54
N PHE A 5 -8.43 18.71 27.83
CA PHE A 5 -8.63 17.75 26.74
C PHE A 5 -9.33 16.50 27.32
N ARG A 6 -10.56 16.25 26.87
CA ARG A 6 -11.25 14.99 27.16
C ARG A 6 -10.81 13.96 26.13
N PRO A 7 -10.22 12.82 26.52
CA PRO A 7 -9.92 11.76 25.58
C PRO A 7 -11.24 11.17 25.04
N PHE A 8 -11.24 10.86 23.75
CA PHE A 8 -12.34 10.19 23.07
C PHE A 8 -12.36 8.73 23.54
N GLU A 9 -13.38 8.32 24.28
CA GLU A 9 -13.58 6.91 24.64
C GLU A 9 -14.04 6.14 23.38
N GLY A 10 -13.27 5.12 22.99
CA GLY A 10 -13.48 4.33 21.76
C GLY A 10 -12.20 3.98 21.00
N LEU A 11 -11.06 3.96 21.68
CA LEU A 11 -9.73 3.98 21.09
C LEU A 11 -8.95 2.65 21.25
N ASP A 12 -9.61 1.55 21.56
CA ASP A 12 -8.91 0.26 21.71
C ASP A 12 -8.72 -0.45 20.35
N GLY A 13 -9.51 -0.06 19.33
CA GLY A 13 -9.47 -0.64 17.98
C GLY A 13 -8.44 -0.06 17.01
N TRP A 14 -8.03 1.21 17.12
CA TRP A 14 -7.04 1.82 16.20
C TRP A 14 -5.60 1.56 16.64
N MET A 15 -5.35 1.15 17.88
CA MET A 15 -4.02 0.77 18.35
C MET A 15 -3.61 -0.63 17.84
N SER A 16 -4.57 -1.54 17.68
CA SER A 16 -4.37 -2.85 17.05
C SER A 16 -4.27 -2.75 15.52
N ASP A 17 -5.12 -1.93 14.89
CA ASP A 17 -5.02 -1.54 13.47
C ASP A 17 -3.66 -0.88 13.15
N GLY A 18 -3.19 0.01 14.03
CA GLY A 18 -1.88 0.66 13.92
C GLY A 18 -0.71 -0.33 13.85
N SER A 19 -0.72 -1.39 14.67
CA SER A 19 0.29 -2.45 14.63
C SER A 19 0.29 -3.19 13.29
N THR A 20 -0.89 -3.51 12.75
CA THR A 20 -1.00 -4.20 11.45
C THR A 20 -0.70 -3.29 10.27
N ARG A 21 -0.93 -1.99 10.41
CA ARG A 21 -0.58 -1.00 9.38
C ARG A 21 0.93 -0.80 9.34
N SER A 22 1.57 -0.72 10.51
CA SER A 22 3.04 -0.72 10.61
C SER A 22 3.65 -1.99 10.02
N GLU A 23 3.08 -3.17 10.28
CA GLU A 23 3.54 -4.43 9.66
C GLU A 23 3.51 -4.37 8.12
N LYS A 24 2.45 -3.82 7.53
CA LYS A 24 2.33 -3.70 6.06
C LYS A 24 3.36 -2.73 5.48
N VAL A 25 3.62 -1.62 6.18
CA VAL A 25 4.62 -0.62 5.75
C VAL A 25 6.03 -1.21 5.83
N GLU A 26 6.37 -1.88 6.94
CA GLU A 26 7.66 -2.56 7.10
C GLU A 26 7.88 -3.61 6.01
N PHE A 27 6.88 -4.47 5.77
CA PHE A 27 6.92 -5.44 4.69
C PHE A 27 7.12 -4.80 3.31
N ALA A 28 6.45 -3.68 3.04
CA ALA A 28 6.60 -2.97 1.78
C ALA A 28 8.03 -2.42 1.63
N ILE A 29 8.58 -1.80 2.68
CA ILE A 29 9.95 -1.28 2.67
C ILE A 29 10.96 -2.41 2.42
N GLU A 30 10.82 -3.55 3.12
CA GLU A 30 11.69 -4.72 2.92
C GLU A 30 11.69 -5.17 1.46
N ARG A 31 10.51 -5.39 0.87
CA ARG A 31 10.36 -5.80 -0.53
C ARG A 31 10.87 -4.76 -1.53
N LEU A 32 10.64 -3.48 -1.27
CA LEU A 32 11.10 -2.39 -2.14
C LEU A 32 12.63 -2.28 -2.15
N LEU A 33 13.28 -2.57 -1.02
CA LEU A 33 14.73 -2.57 -0.88
C LEU A 33 15.38 -3.90 -1.35
N GLU A 34 14.61 -4.95 -1.58
CA GLU A 34 15.07 -6.19 -2.25
C GLU A 34 15.33 -5.93 -3.75
N THR A 35 16.45 -5.29 -4.05
CA THR A 35 16.87 -4.96 -5.42
C THR A 35 17.39 -6.19 -6.19
N PRO A 36 17.29 -6.21 -7.54
CA PRO A 36 16.77 -5.15 -8.41
C PRO A 36 15.25 -5.18 -8.66
N ASP A 37 14.58 -6.30 -8.38
CA ASP A 37 13.22 -6.56 -8.90
C ASP A 37 12.16 -6.88 -7.81
N GLY A 38 12.49 -6.78 -6.51
CA GLY A 38 11.57 -7.11 -5.40
C GLY A 38 10.30 -6.26 -5.35
N TRP A 39 10.31 -5.08 -5.97
CA TRP A 39 9.12 -4.24 -6.10
C TRP A 39 8.08 -4.79 -7.08
N ARG A 40 8.46 -5.64 -8.05
CA ARG A 40 7.54 -6.15 -9.09
C ARG A 40 6.41 -7.00 -8.53
N PRO A 41 6.67 -8.01 -7.68
CA PRO A 41 5.60 -8.80 -7.08
C PRO A 41 4.89 -8.11 -5.91
N LEU A 42 5.46 -7.02 -5.36
CA LEU A 42 5.04 -6.43 -4.09
C LEU A 42 3.52 -6.30 -3.92
N VAL A 43 2.82 -5.67 -4.87
CA VAL A 43 1.37 -5.44 -4.72
C VAL A 43 0.60 -6.77 -4.72
N ARG A 44 1.02 -7.74 -5.53
CA ARG A 44 0.43 -9.08 -5.52
C ARG A 44 0.70 -9.80 -4.20
N ASP A 45 1.90 -9.68 -3.66
CA ASP A 45 2.25 -10.25 -2.36
C ASP A 45 1.43 -9.61 -1.22
N MET A 46 1.22 -8.29 -1.26
CA MET A 46 0.37 -7.58 -0.31
C MET A 46 -1.08 -8.06 -0.40
N VAL A 47 -1.63 -8.19 -1.61
CA VAL A 47 -2.99 -8.70 -1.83
C VAL A 47 -3.13 -10.15 -1.34
N ALA A 48 -2.15 -11.00 -1.61
CA ALA A 48 -2.16 -12.40 -1.16
C ALA A 48 -2.04 -12.54 0.36
N ARG A 49 -1.23 -11.68 1.00
CA ARG A 49 -0.98 -11.71 2.45
C ARG A 49 -2.12 -11.07 3.26
N TRP A 50 -2.75 -10.02 2.74
CA TRP A 50 -3.84 -9.31 3.42
C TRP A 50 -5.08 -9.14 2.52
N PRO A 51 -5.72 -10.24 2.10
CA PRO A 51 -6.85 -10.18 1.17
C PRO A 51 -8.05 -9.39 1.71
N GLU A 52 -8.22 -9.37 3.03
CA GLU A 52 -9.33 -8.70 3.71
C GLU A 52 -9.06 -7.22 4.04
N ALA A 53 -7.84 -6.73 3.82
CA ALA A 53 -7.52 -5.32 4.07
C ALA A 53 -8.34 -4.40 3.13
N PRO A 54 -8.77 -3.21 3.58
CA PRO A 54 -9.33 -2.20 2.69
C PRO A 54 -8.40 -1.96 1.51
N ALA A 55 -8.94 -1.99 0.28
CA ALA A 55 -8.11 -1.87 -0.92
C ALA A 55 -7.30 -0.54 -0.93
N ALA A 56 -7.94 0.55 -0.50
CA ALA A 56 -7.30 1.85 -0.37
C ALA A 56 -6.16 1.89 0.67
N GLU A 57 -6.13 0.97 1.64
CA GLU A 57 -5.03 0.87 2.60
C GLU A 57 -3.72 0.53 1.90
N LEU A 58 -3.74 -0.24 0.80
CA LEU A 58 -2.51 -0.59 0.07
C LEU A 58 -1.84 0.65 -0.54
N VAL A 59 -2.62 1.62 -1.00
CA VAL A 59 -2.09 2.91 -1.49
C VAL A 59 -1.44 3.67 -0.34
N TYR A 60 -2.10 3.75 0.82
CA TYR A 60 -1.54 4.38 2.01
C TYR A 60 -0.20 3.72 2.42
N VAL A 61 -0.13 2.39 2.40
CA VAL A 61 1.07 1.64 2.77
C VAL A 61 2.23 2.00 1.83
N LEU A 62 2.00 2.01 0.52
CA LEU A 62 3.03 2.34 -0.48
C LEU A 62 3.52 3.79 -0.36
N VAL A 63 2.60 4.73 -0.15
CA VAL A 63 2.93 6.15 0.07
C VAL A 63 3.77 6.34 1.35
N SER A 64 3.39 5.63 2.42
CA SER A 64 4.12 5.68 3.69
C SER A 64 5.52 5.09 3.53
N ALA A 65 5.65 3.92 2.90
CA ALA A 65 6.93 3.29 2.60
C ALA A 65 7.84 4.20 1.75
N ALA A 66 7.30 4.84 0.71
CA ALA A 66 8.04 5.78 -0.12
C ALA A 66 8.60 6.94 0.71
N THR A 67 7.74 7.55 1.53
CA THR A 67 8.10 8.68 2.39
C THR A 67 9.17 8.29 3.42
N GLU A 68 9.07 7.09 4.00
CA GLU A 68 10.06 6.59 4.96
C GLU A 68 11.43 6.31 4.30
N ILE A 69 11.44 5.75 3.09
CA ILE A 69 12.67 5.53 2.31
C ILE A 69 13.31 6.88 1.99
N GLU A 70 12.54 7.87 1.53
CA GLU A 70 13.05 9.22 1.26
C GLU A 70 13.57 9.92 2.51
N ALA A 71 12.93 9.74 3.67
CA ALA A 71 13.41 10.30 4.93
C ALA A 71 14.71 9.64 5.41
N THR A 72 14.89 8.35 5.11
CA THR A 72 16.02 7.54 5.58
C THR A 72 17.27 7.70 4.73
N PHE A 73 17.12 7.78 3.40
CA PHE A 73 18.26 7.79 2.47
C PHE A 73 18.50 9.18 1.88
N ALA A 74 19.78 9.59 1.84
CA ALA A 74 20.19 10.84 1.22
C ALA A 74 19.89 10.88 -0.30
N ASP A 75 19.75 12.09 -0.84
CA ASP A 75 19.61 12.31 -2.28
C ASP A 75 20.80 11.70 -3.05
N GLY A 76 20.50 11.00 -4.15
CA GLY A 76 21.49 10.28 -4.96
C GLY A 76 21.85 8.87 -4.46
N SER A 77 21.31 8.42 -3.32
CA SER A 77 21.44 7.02 -2.89
C SER A 77 20.75 6.07 -3.89
N PRO A 78 21.37 4.94 -4.28
CA PRO A 78 20.71 3.92 -5.10
C PRO A 78 19.39 3.42 -4.48
N SER A 79 19.29 3.39 -3.15
CA SER A 79 18.07 2.98 -2.43
C SER A 79 16.88 3.92 -2.65
N ARG A 80 17.09 5.17 -3.12
CA ARG A 80 15.97 6.07 -3.43
C ARG A 80 15.15 5.61 -4.64
N ALA A 81 15.70 4.81 -5.54
CA ALA A 81 14.92 4.21 -6.62
C ALA A 81 13.75 3.36 -6.08
N ALA A 82 13.89 2.80 -4.88
CA ALA A 82 12.83 2.07 -4.20
C ALA A 82 11.62 2.96 -3.86
N ALA A 83 11.84 4.23 -3.49
CA ALA A 83 10.75 5.19 -3.27
C ALA A 83 10.02 5.52 -4.58
N ASP A 84 10.74 5.71 -5.69
CA ASP A 84 10.13 5.93 -7.01
C ASP A 84 9.24 4.75 -7.43
N HIS A 85 9.67 3.51 -7.15
CA HIS A 85 8.86 2.33 -7.39
C HIS A 85 7.58 2.32 -6.54
N ALA A 86 7.68 2.66 -5.25
CA ALA A 86 6.53 2.73 -4.36
C ALA A 86 5.49 3.77 -4.83
N TRP A 87 5.94 4.99 -5.19
CA TRP A 87 5.07 6.02 -5.76
C TRP A 87 4.38 5.56 -7.04
N ARG A 88 5.13 4.90 -7.94
CA ARG A 88 4.59 4.36 -9.17
C ARG A 88 3.52 3.30 -8.92
N LEU A 89 3.76 2.38 -7.99
CA LEU A 89 2.78 1.34 -7.63
C LEU A 89 1.52 1.95 -7.00
N ALA A 90 1.67 2.97 -6.15
CA ALA A 90 0.54 3.68 -5.56
C ALA A 90 -0.32 4.36 -6.64
N ALA A 91 0.30 4.99 -7.63
CA ALA A 91 -0.40 5.58 -8.77
C ALA A 91 -1.13 4.53 -9.62
N LEU A 92 -0.50 3.39 -9.90
CA LEU A 92 -1.10 2.30 -10.66
C LEU A 92 -2.34 1.73 -9.94
N LEU A 93 -2.28 1.53 -8.63
CA LEU A 93 -3.45 1.12 -7.84
C LEU A 93 -4.59 2.14 -7.92
N GLY A 94 -4.27 3.44 -7.93
CA GLY A 94 -5.27 4.48 -8.12
C GLY A 94 -5.99 4.37 -9.48
N VAL A 95 -5.24 4.04 -10.54
CA VAL A 95 -5.80 3.80 -11.88
C VAL A 95 -6.66 2.54 -11.90
N ASP A 96 -6.21 1.45 -11.26
CA ASP A 96 -6.98 0.21 -11.15
C ASP A 96 -8.31 0.44 -10.43
N PHE A 97 -8.31 1.18 -9.32
CA PHE A 97 -9.55 1.52 -8.61
C PHE A 97 -10.51 2.34 -9.45
N TYR A 98 -10.01 3.30 -10.23
CA TYR A 98 -10.83 4.04 -11.17
C TYR A 98 -11.42 3.12 -12.25
N ALA A 99 -10.61 2.25 -12.83
CA ALA A 99 -11.05 1.32 -13.86
C ALA A 99 -12.13 0.37 -13.33
N MET A 100 -11.90 -0.23 -12.16
CA MET A 100 -12.86 -1.11 -11.49
C MET A 100 -14.18 -0.39 -11.19
N GLU A 101 -14.14 0.86 -10.71
CA GLU A 101 -15.33 1.67 -10.50
C GLU A 101 -16.08 1.95 -11.81
N ALA A 102 -15.37 2.33 -12.88
CA ALA A 102 -15.96 2.66 -14.17
C ALA A 102 -16.71 1.47 -14.81
N VAL A 103 -16.30 0.23 -14.52
CA VAL A 103 -16.97 -0.99 -15.01
C VAL A 103 -17.88 -1.67 -13.96
N GLY A 104 -18.08 -1.03 -12.80
CA GLY A 104 -18.97 -1.54 -11.75
C GLY A 104 -18.45 -2.78 -11.01
N LEU A 105 -17.13 -2.99 -10.98
CA LEU A 105 -16.50 -4.06 -10.20
C LEU A 105 -16.34 -3.66 -8.72
N PRO A 106 -16.41 -4.62 -7.78
CA PRO A 106 -16.06 -4.39 -6.37
C PRO A 106 -14.63 -3.86 -6.24
N ARG A 107 -14.38 -2.91 -5.33
CA ARG A 107 -13.04 -2.33 -5.04
C ARG A 107 -12.82 -2.03 -3.55
N THR A 108 -13.44 -2.81 -2.69
CA THR A 108 -13.48 -2.57 -1.25
C THR A 108 -12.34 -3.23 -0.51
N LYS A 109 -11.95 -4.43 -0.93
CA LYS A 109 -10.93 -5.27 -0.29
C LYS A 109 -9.77 -5.50 -1.24
N ALA A 110 -8.59 -5.77 -0.70
CA ALA A 110 -7.41 -6.13 -1.47
C ALA A 110 -7.69 -7.32 -2.41
N ALA A 111 -8.46 -8.32 -1.96
CA ALA A 111 -8.85 -9.47 -2.79
C ALA A 111 -9.63 -9.09 -4.06
N ASP A 112 -10.34 -7.95 -4.06
CA ASP A 112 -11.10 -7.50 -5.23
C ASP A 112 -10.15 -7.16 -6.41
N LEU A 113 -8.92 -6.70 -6.13
CA LEU A 113 -7.89 -6.44 -7.15
C LEU A 113 -7.45 -7.74 -7.84
N ALA A 114 -7.28 -8.83 -7.08
CA ALA A 114 -6.90 -10.13 -7.65
C ALA A 114 -7.95 -10.63 -8.65
N GLY A 115 -9.24 -10.41 -8.35
CA GLY A 115 -10.33 -10.70 -9.27
C GLY A 115 -10.27 -9.87 -10.55
N TYR A 116 -9.98 -8.57 -10.43
CA TYR A 116 -9.84 -7.65 -11.56
C TYR A 116 -8.68 -8.02 -12.51
N TRP A 117 -7.49 -8.30 -11.97
CA TRP A 117 -6.31 -8.59 -12.80
C TRP A 117 -6.40 -9.89 -13.62
N LEU A 118 -7.25 -10.85 -13.24
CA LEU A 118 -7.51 -12.04 -14.05
C LEU A 118 -8.29 -11.70 -15.34
N ILE A 119 -9.09 -10.64 -15.29
CA ILE A 119 -9.96 -10.20 -16.37
C ILE A 119 -9.18 -9.30 -17.34
N ASP A 120 -8.30 -8.45 -16.83
CA ASP A 120 -7.49 -7.53 -17.64
C ASP A 120 -6.32 -8.26 -18.34
N PRO A 121 -6.30 -8.32 -19.70
CA PRO A 121 -5.21 -8.93 -20.46
C PRO A 121 -3.83 -8.28 -20.22
N TYR A 122 -3.78 -7.01 -19.82
CA TYR A 122 -2.54 -6.30 -19.52
C TYR A 122 -1.81 -6.89 -18.32
N PHE A 123 -2.55 -7.39 -17.32
CA PHE A 123 -1.98 -7.90 -16.05
C PHE A 123 -1.74 -9.41 -16.01
N ARG A 124 -2.22 -10.19 -16.99
CA ARG A 124 -1.97 -11.64 -17.04
C ARG A 124 -0.51 -12.04 -17.24
N ASN A 125 0.28 -11.17 -17.87
CA ASN A 125 1.64 -11.48 -18.34
C ASN A 125 2.75 -10.60 -17.71
N LEU A 126 2.39 -9.77 -16.72
CA LEU A 126 3.34 -9.03 -15.89
C LEU A 126 3.78 -9.87 -14.70
#